data_AF-A0A9N9FMK6-F1
#
_entry.id   AF-A0A9N9FMK6-F1
#
_cell.length_a   1.000
_cell.length_b   1.000
_cell.length_c   1.000
_cell.angle_alpha   90.00
_cell.angle_beta   90.00
_cell.angle_gamma   90.00
#
_symmetry.space_group_name_H-M   'P 1'
#
loop_
_entity.id
_entity.type
_entity.pdbx_description
1 polymer ?
#
loop_
_entity_poly.entity_id
_entity_poly.type
_entity_poly.pdbx_seq_one_letter_code
_entity_poly.pdbx_strand_id
1 'polypeptide(L)'
;MLGPKVDQSELKDACLYYQPHTKENNCLEIIISTYEQQEYAWKYGHQNLILVDGTFGISRHKLLLFIVMVIDSNNKGIPISFILFTPPRSNRLTSSGYDSKILERLFTIFRDKISDNYNKKNQSLATPVIFSPRAAMTDTDIKERKSLSKVWPGIILLLCYFHISQCCKNEINKQLGRGGENKVILLRQTLKAFLKSVLNEARLMDGSEEMVCNYITKKKESLECIYKAKNLSENKKILEGGLNFLSYLKKQWGGDLLSSWCLNGRMNAAKALGIPLEKLPTMNNHLEGMNEYLKNNQLNRFQRNNRPLRADILYIVLVHEVIPNILTLRNLAINFECEKEE
;
A
#
# COMPACT_ATOMS: atom_id res chain seq x y z
N MET A 1 13.40 -28.68 -10.95
CA MET A 1 13.00 -29.82 -10.10
C MET A 1 13.44 -29.43 -8.72
N LEU A 2 12.52 -29.25 -7.78
CA LEU A 2 12.89 -29.04 -6.38
C LEU A 2 13.43 -30.38 -5.87
N GLY A 3 14.61 -30.37 -5.25
CA GLY A 3 15.33 -31.57 -4.82
C GLY A 3 14.53 -32.42 -3.81
N PRO A 4 14.96 -33.68 -3.57
CA PRO A 4 14.24 -34.57 -2.68
C PRO A 4 14.41 -34.10 -1.22
N LYS A 5 13.26 -33.95 -0.53
CA LYS A 5 13.04 -33.44 0.84
C LYS A 5 12.93 -31.92 0.98
N VAL A 6 11.90 -31.36 0.35
CA VAL A 6 11.20 -30.22 0.94
C VAL A 6 10.68 -30.69 2.30
N ASP A 7 11.16 -30.09 3.40
CA ASP A 7 10.65 -30.38 4.73
C ASP A 7 9.20 -29.90 4.82
N GLN A 8 8.26 -30.86 4.85
CA GLN A 8 6.84 -30.55 4.92
C GLN A 8 6.46 -29.84 6.22
N SER A 9 7.29 -29.94 7.27
CA SER A 9 7.05 -29.24 8.53
C SER A 9 7.21 -27.73 8.39
N GLU A 10 8.26 -27.24 7.73
CA GLU A 10 8.46 -25.81 7.48
C GLU A 10 7.32 -25.19 6.67
N LEU A 11 6.86 -25.90 5.63
CA LEU A 11 5.67 -25.49 4.88
C LEU A 11 4.46 -25.40 5.81
N LYS A 12 4.20 -26.44 6.62
CA LYS A 12 3.03 -26.42 7.50
C LYS A 12 3.09 -25.28 8.52
N ASP A 13 4.28 -25.02 9.07
CA ASP A 13 4.51 -24.02 10.10
C ASP A 13 4.41 -22.58 9.58
N ALA A 14 4.83 -22.35 8.33
CA ALA A 14 4.67 -21.06 7.68
C ALA A 14 3.21 -20.75 7.26
N CYS A 15 2.34 -21.76 7.18
CA CYS A 15 0.95 -21.61 6.77
C CYS A 15 0.03 -21.28 7.95
N LEU A 16 -0.28 -20.00 8.16
CA LEU A 16 -1.23 -19.58 9.19
C LEU A 16 -2.68 -19.98 8.86
N TYR A 17 -3.02 -20.01 7.57
CA TYR A 17 -4.35 -20.36 7.10
C TYR A 17 -4.32 -20.87 5.66
N TYR A 18 -5.14 -21.87 5.38
CA TYR A 18 -5.35 -22.42 4.05
C TYR A 18 -6.82 -22.76 3.84
N GLN A 19 -7.38 -22.29 2.72
CA GLN A 19 -8.69 -22.70 2.23
C GLN A 19 -8.58 -23.09 0.76
N PRO A 20 -8.87 -24.34 0.39
CA PRO A 20 -8.81 -24.77 -1.01
C PRO A 20 -9.93 -24.13 -1.82
N HIS A 21 -9.67 -23.93 -3.12
CA HIS A 21 -10.71 -23.56 -4.09
C HIS A 21 -11.63 -24.77 -4.36
N THR A 22 -12.78 -24.81 -3.70
CA THR A 22 -13.83 -25.83 -3.92
C THR A 22 -15.07 -25.22 -4.58
N LYS A 23 -16.04 -26.07 -4.97
CA LYS A 23 -17.34 -25.60 -5.48
C LYS A 23 -18.10 -24.76 -4.44
N GLU A 24 -17.85 -25.00 -3.16
CA GLU A 24 -18.51 -24.32 -2.03
C GLU A 24 -17.80 -23.01 -1.69
N ASN A 25 -16.47 -23.04 -1.58
CA ASN A 25 -15.70 -21.91 -1.08
C ASN A 25 -15.38 -20.86 -2.16
N ASN A 26 -15.51 -21.20 -3.44
CA ASN A 26 -15.36 -20.31 -4.62
C ASN A 26 -14.03 -19.52 -4.74
N CYS A 27 -13.14 -19.59 -3.75
CA CYS A 27 -11.86 -18.90 -3.67
C CYS A 27 -10.81 -19.83 -3.03
N LEU A 28 -9.59 -19.84 -3.58
CA LEU A 28 -8.39 -20.28 -2.88
C LEU A 28 -7.94 -19.15 -1.97
N GLU A 29 -7.54 -19.45 -0.73
CA GLU A 29 -6.96 -18.50 0.22
C GLU A 29 -5.79 -19.14 0.96
N ILE A 30 -4.69 -18.40 1.10
CA ILE A 30 -3.49 -18.84 1.82
C ILE A 30 -2.91 -17.63 2.55
N ILE A 31 -2.60 -17.80 3.85
CA ILE A 31 -1.85 -16.80 4.63
C ILE A 31 -0.52 -17.42 5.03
N ILE A 32 0.57 -16.80 4.59
CA ILE A 32 1.94 -17.23 4.85
C ILE A 32 2.60 -16.26 5.82
N SER A 33 3.19 -16.76 6.89
CA SER A 33 4.04 -16.01 7.81
C SER A 33 4.90 -16.99 8.62
N THR A 34 6.20 -17.02 8.36
CA THR A 34 7.13 -17.86 9.14
C THR A 34 7.27 -17.37 10.57
N TYR A 35 7.82 -18.19 11.48
CA TYR A 35 8.04 -17.77 12.87
C TYR A 35 8.89 -16.49 12.96
N GLU A 36 9.98 -16.38 12.21
CA GLU A 36 10.83 -15.19 12.19
C GLU A 36 10.06 -13.95 11.71
N GLN A 37 9.20 -14.09 10.69
CA GLN A 37 8.33 -13.00 10.24
C GLN A 37 7.33 -12.56 11.31
N GLN A 38 6.78 -13.51 12.07
CA GLN A 38 5.88 -13.21 13.19
C GLN A 38 6.63 -12.45 14.30
N GLU A 39 7.87 -12.81 14.61
CA GLU A 39 8.70 -12.07 15.58
C GLU A 39 8.95 -10.63 15.12
N TYR A 40 9.24 -10.41 13.84
CA TYR A 40 9.35 -9.07 13.28
C TYR A 40 8.02 -8.30 13.31
N ALA A 41 6.89 -8.97 13.09
CA ALA A 41 5.58 -8.35 13.23
C ALA A 41 5.40 -7.80 14.65
N TRP A 42 5.68 -8.61 15.67
CA TRP A 42 5.57 -8.18 17.07
C TRP A 42 6.58 -7.10 17.45
N LYS A 43 7.82 -7.22 16.99
CA LYS A 43 8.90 -6.28 17.32
C LYS A 43 8.72 -4.91 16.67
N TYR A 44 8.31 -4.87 15.40
CA TYR A 44 8.32 -3.65 14.59
C TYR A 44 6.94 -3.22 14.08
N GLY A 45 5.91 -4.06 14.18
CA GLY A 45 4.56 -3.76 13.71
C GLY A 45 3.55 -3.50 14.84
N HIS A 46 3.65 -4.21 15.98
CA HIS A 46 2.74 -4.02 17.10
C HIS A 46 2.90 -2.62 17.71
N GLN A 47 1.79 -1.89 17.88
CA GLN A 47 1.76 -0.47 18.27
C GLN A 47 2.58 0.47 17.38
N ASN A 48 2.93 0.03 16.18
CA ASN A 48 3.77 0.78 15.26
C ASN A 48 3.12 0.82 13.86
N LEU A 49 3.89 1.20 12.83
CA LEU A 49 3.45 1.29 11.45
C LEU A 49 3.57 -0.06 10.72
N ILE A 50 2.48 -0.46 10.07
CA ILE A 50 2.53 -1.48 9.00
C ILE A 50 2.34 -0.84 7.63
N LEU A 51 2.93 -1.44 6.61
CA LEU A 51 2.68 -1.12 5.21
C LEU A 51 1.91 -2.27 4.57
N VAL A 52 0.90 -1.96 3.76
CA VAL A 52 0.11 -2.96 3.04
C VAL A 52 -0.01 -2.56 1.58
N ASP A 53 0.18 -3.50 0.66
CA ASP A 53 -0.04 -3.27 -0.77
C ASP A 53 -0.47 -4.56 -1.47
N GLY A 54 -1.47 -4.42 -2.33
CA GLY A 54 -1.98 -5.48 -3.20
C GLY A 54 -1.25 -5.50 -4.54
N THR A 55 -0.68 -6.65 -4.90
CA THR A 55 0.03 -6.85 -6.16
C THR A 55 -0.58 -7.96 -7.02
N PHE A 56 -0.53 -7.77 -8.34
CA PHE A 56 -1.13 -8.67 -9.33
C PHE A 56 -0.08 -9.29 -10.26
N GLY A 57 -0.47 -10.36 -10.95
CA GLY A 57 0.31 -10.94 -12.06
C GLY A 57 1.42 -11.90 -11.64
N ILE A 58 1.42 -12.36 -10.39
CA ILE A 58 2.46 -13.26 -9.86
C ILE A 58 2.21 -14.75 -10.15
N SER A 59 1.01 -15.12 -10.60
CA SER A 59 0.58 -16.50 -10.83
C SER A 59 -0.18 -16.65 -12.15
N ARG A 60 -0.25 -17.90 -12.66
CA ARG A 60 -0.95 -18.25 -13.91
C ARG A 60 -2.45 -18.14 -13.73
N HIS A 61 -2.90 -18.42 -12.52
CA HIS A 61 -4.26 -18.16 -12.12
C HIS A 61 -4.39 -16.69 -11.74
N LYS A 62 -5.62 -16.19 -11.78
CA LYS A 62 -6.01 -14.89 -11.23
C LYS A 62 -5.77 -14.92 -9.72
N LEU A 63 -4.53 -14.76 -9.28
CA LEU A 63 -4.14 -14.75 -7.88
C LEU A 63 -3.79 -13.32 -7.50
N LEU A 64 -4.36 -12.88 -6.39
CA LEU A 64 -4.02 -11.64 -5.74
C LEU A 64 -3.04 -11.96 -4.60
N LEU A 65 -2.02 -11.12 -4.46
CA LEU A 65 -1.11 -11.17 -3.33
C LEU A 65 -1.16 -9.84 -2.60
N PHE A 66 -1.38 -9.90 -1.30
CA PHE A 66 -1.15 -8.79 -0.39
C PHE A 66 0.11 -9.06 0.41
N ILE A 67 0.99 -8.07 0.46
CA ILE A 67 2.18 -8.13 1.29
C ILE A 67 1.94 -7.19 2.47
N VAL A 68 2.06 -7.73 3.69
CA VAL A 68 2.12 -6.92 4.91
C VAL A 68 3.58 -6.76 5.27
N MET A 69 4.04 -5.51 5.41
CA MET A 69 5.42 -5.16 5.76
C MET A 69 5.48 -4.31 7.03
N VAL A 70 6.61 -4.38 7.71
CA VAL A 70 7.01 -3.45 8.79
C VAL A 70 8.27 -2.71 8.40
N ILE A 71 8.59 -1.64 9.10
CA ILE A 71 9.87 -0.93 8.98
C ILE A 71 10.64 -1.14 10.28
N ASP A 72 11.91 -1.52 10.18
CA ASP A 72 12.78 -1.73 11.33
C ASP A 72 13.42 -0.43 11.85
N SER A 73 14.32 -0.58 12.83
CA SER A 73 15.12 0.52 13.38
C SER A 73 16.03 1.23 12.36
N ASN A 74 16.46 0.52 11.30
CA ASN A 74 17.41 0.99 10.29
C ASN A 74 16.67 1.51 9.03
N ASN A 75 15.36 1.75 9.15
CA ASN A 75 14.49 2.22 8.08
C ASN A 75 14.46 1.28 6.85
N LYS A 76 14.54 -0.03 7.10
CA LYS A 76 14.43 -1.09 6.08
C LYS A 76 13.10 -1.82 6.25
N GLY A 77 12.45 -2.07 5.12
CA GLY A 77 11.19 -2.81 5.07
C GLY A 77 11.39 -4.32 5.24
N ILE A 78 10.51 -4.98 5.98
CA ILE A 78 10.47 -6.44 6.15
C ILE A 78 9.08 -6.96 5.81
N PRO A 79 8.93 -7.90 4.87
CA PRO A 79 7.67 -8.61 4.71
C PRO A 79 7.43 -9.52 5.92
N ILE A 80 6.29 -9.32 6.59
CA ILE A 80 5.85 -10.11 7.74
C ILE A 80 4.72 -11.08 7.39
N SER A 81 4.04 -10.86 6.25
CA SER A 81 3.08 -11.83 5.72
C SER A 81 2.86 -11.69 4.23
N PHE A 82 2.56 -12.81 3.59
CA PHE A 82 2.06 -12.90 2.22
C PHE A 82 0.67 -13.52 2.26
N ILE A 83 -0.34 -12.76 1.84
CA ILE A 83 -1.74 -13.19 1.81
C ILE A 83 -2.15 -13.39 0.35
N LEU A 84 -2.40 -14.63 -0.03
CA LEU A 84 -2.73 -15.04 -1.39
C LEU A 84 -4.18 -15.45 -1.48
N PHE A 85 -4.91 -14.96 -2.48
CA PHE A 85 -6.24 -15.49 -2.75
C PHE A 85 -6.67 -15.32 -4.21
N THR A 86 -7.61 -16.14 -4.68
CA THR A 86 -8.21 -16.01 -6.01
C THR A 86 -9.54 -15.25 -5.93
N PRO A 87 -9.92 -14.47 -6.95
CA PRO A 87 -11.23 -13.83 -6.97
C PRO A 87 -12.34 -14.88 -7.21
N PRO A 88 -13.60 -14.56 -6.85
CA PRO A 88 -14.75 -15.42 -7.13
C PRO A 88 -14.92 -15.70 -8.63
N ARG A 89 -15.50 -16.85 -8.97
CA ARG A 89 -15.67 -17.33 -10.36
C ARG A 89 -16.40 -16.35 -11.29
N SER A 90 -17.28 -15.50 -10.75
CA SER A 90 -18.03 -14.51 -11.53
C SER A 90 -17.17 -13.34 -12.02
N ASN A 91 -15.97 -13.12 -11.47
CA ASN A 91 -15.15 -11.96 -11.78
C ASN A 91 -14.20 -12.18 -12.97
N ARG A 92 -14.46 -11.43 -14.06
CA ARG A 92 -13.65 -11.46 -15.29
C ARG A 92 -12.32 -10.70 -15.17
N LEU A 93 -12.19 -9.76 -14.25
CA LEU A 93 -10.96 -8.97 -13.99
C LEU A 93 -10.45 -9.22 -12.56
N THR A 94 -9.12 -9.33 -12.38
CA THR A 94 -8.45 -9.58 -11.09
C THR A 94 -8.52 -8.38 -10.14
N SER A 95 -8.33 -7.16 -10.65
CA SER A 95 -8.35 -5.92 -9.85
C SER A 95 -9.75 -5.56 -9.33
N SER A 96 -10.82 -5.92 -10.06
CA SER A 96 -12.20 -5.82 -9.58
C SER A 96 -12.63 -7.04 -8.76
N GLY A 97 -11.72 -8.00 -8.57
CA GLY A 97 -12.02 -9.36 -8.14
C GLY A 97 -12.31 -9.55 -6.66
N TYR A 98 -11.91 -8.60 -5.82
CA TYR A 98 -12.02 -8.66 -4.37
C TYR A 98 -12.86 -7.52 -3.81
N ASP A 99 -13.46 -7.73 -2.64
CA ASP A 99 -14.20 -6.72 -1.91
C ASP A 99 -13.55 -6.44 -0.54
N SER A 100 -14.08 -5.48 0.21
CA SER A 100 -13.55 -5.18 1.54
C SER A 100 -13.78 -6.32 2.54
N LYS A 101 -14.76 -7.21 2.31
CA LYS A 101 -15.14 -8.27 3.25
C LYS A 101 -14.12 -9.41 3.24
N ILE A 102 -13.63 -9.81 2.07
CA ILE A 102 -12.59 -10.83 1.98
C ILE A 102 -11.29 -10.33 2.64
N LEU A 103 -10.89 -9.08 2.40
CA LEU A 103 -9.72 -8.51 3.07
C LEU A 103 -9.91 -8.39 4.58
N GLU A 104 -11.07 -7.91 5.04
CA GLU A 104 -11.42 -7.83 6.46
C GLU A 104 -11.29 -9.20 7.13
N ARG A 105 -11.83 -10.26 6.51
CA ARG A 105 -11.73 -11.62 7.04
C ARG A 105 -10.28 -12.11 7.05
N LEU A 106 -9.54 -11.95 5.94
CA LEU A 106 -8.17 -12.46 5.84
C LEU A 106 -7.21 -11.73 6.81
N PHE A 107 -7.34 -10.41 6.95
CA PHE A 107 -6.56 -9.64 7.94
C PHE A 107 -6.96 -10.00 9.38
N THR A 108 -8.24 -10.28 9.64
CA THR A 108 -8.69 -10.79 10.95
C THR A 108 -8.04 -12.13 11.27
N ILE A 109 -8.06 -13.08 10.34
CA ILE A 109 -7.42 -14.39 10.51
C ILE A 109 -5.91 -14.20 10.73
N PHE A 110 -5.24 -13.37 9.93
CA PHE A 110 -3.83 -13.06 10.11
C PHE A 110 -3.54 -12.54 11.53
N ARG A 111 -4.25 -11.49 11.96
CA ARG A 111 -4.14 -10.88 13.29
C ARG A 111 -4.31 -11.92 14.40
N ASP A 112 -5.38 -12.70 14.34
CA ASP A 112 -5.74 -13.64 15.38
C ASP A 112 -4.71 -14.78 15.46
N LYS A 113 -4.27 -15.32 14.32
CA LYS A 113 -3.27 -16.39 14.28
C LYS A 113 -1.92 -15.97 14.85
N ILE A 114 -1.41 -14.80 14.49
CA ILE A 114 -0.14 -14.33 15.06
C ILE A 114 -0.25 -13.94 16.54
N SER A 115 -1.46 -13.56 16.99
CA SER A 115 -1.78 -13.33 18.41
C SER A 115 -1.81 -14.62 19.20
N ASP A 116 -2.52 -15.64 18.71
CA ASP A 116 -2.57 -16.94 19.34
C ASP A 116 -1.17 -17.56 19.47
N ASN A 117 -0.37 -17.50 18.41
CA ASN A 117 1.00 -18.02 18.42
C ASN A 117 1.88 -17.27 19.43
N TYR A 118 1.78 -15.94 19.48
CA TYR A 118 2.52 -15.12 20.45
C TYR A 118 2.13 -15.44 21.89
N ASN A 119 0.84 -15.54 22.19
CA ASN A 119 0.34 -15.83 23.53
C ASN A 119 0.71 -17.25 23.98
N LYS A 120 0.70 -18.24 23.07
CA LYS A 120 1.16 -19.60 23.36
C LYS A 120 2.66 -19.68 23.67
N LYS A 121 3.48 -18.82 23.06
CA LYS A 121 4.92 -18.72 23.34
C LYS A 121 5.17 -17.98 24.65
N ASN A 122 4.30 -17.03 25.02
CA ASN A 122 4.43 -16.16 26.20
C ASN A 122 3.35 -16.45 27.25
N GLN A 123 3.27 -17.71 27.72
CA GLN A 123 2.22 -18.18 28.65
C GLN A 123 2.22 -17.48 30.02
N SER A 124 3.27 -16.74 30.35
CA SER A 124 3.40 -15.95 31.57
C SER A 124 2.58 -14.66 31.56
N LEU A 125 1.99 -14.25 30.43
CA LEU A 125 1.16 -13.06 30.34
C LEU A 125 -0.21 -13.33 30.97
N ALA A 126 -0.60 -12.50 31.96
CA ALA A 126 -1.89 -12.60 32.65
C ALA A 126 -3.11 -12.38 31.74
N THR A 127 -2.92 -11.67 30.62
CA THR A 127 -3.97 -11.37 29.64
C THR A 127 -3.47 -11.60 28.22
N PRO A 128 -4.24 -12.30 27.36
CA PRO A 128 -3.89 -12.45 25.94
C PRO A 128 -3.71 -11.10 25.25
N VAL A 129 -2.60 -10.93 24.54
CA VAL A 129 -2.31 -9.72 23.77
C VAL A 129 -2.74 -9.94 22.32
N ILE A 130 -3.44 -8.96 21.75
CA ILE A 130 -3.87 -8.97 20.35
C ILE A 130 -2.95 -8.09 19.53
N PHE A 131 -2.48 -8.60 18.40
CA PHE A 131 -1.67 -7.82 17.47
C PHE A 131 -2.44 -6.59 16.97
N SER A 132 -1.91 -5.39 17.24
CA SER A 132 -2.59 -4.13 16.97
C SER A 132 -1.57 -3.08 16.52
N PRO A 133 -1.39 -2.87 15.20
CA PRO A 133 -0.59 -1.77 14.69
C PRO A 133 -1.30 -0.44 14.99
N ARG A 134 -0.52 0.60 15.24
CA ARG A 134 -1.04 1.94 15.56
C ARG A 134 -1.39 2.72 14.29
N ALA A 135 -0.62 2.49 13.22
CA ALA A 135 -0.84 3.11 11.92
C ALA A 135 -0.67 2.07 10.80
N ALA A 136 -1.33 2.32 9.67
CA ALA A 136 -1.09 1.59 8.44
C ALA A 136 -0.93 2.55 7.27
N MET A 137 0.02 2.28 6.37
CA MET A 137 0.11 2.92 5.06
C MET A 137 -0.32 1.95 3.97
N THR A 138 -1.25 2.37 3.12
CA THR A 138 -1.78 1.57 2.01
C THR A 138 -1.89 2.44 0.74
N ASP A 139 -2.28 1.84 -0.37
CA ASP A 139 -2.58 2.58 -1.59
C ASP A 139 -3.90 3.38 -1.47
N THR A 140 -4.43 3.89 -2.59
CA THR A 140 -5.67 4.67 -2.60
C THR A 140 -6.96 3.84 -2.60
N ASP A 141 -6.88 2.50 -2.54
CA ASP A 141 -8.02 1.61 -2.64
C ASP A 141 -8.94 1.71 -1.40
N ILE A 142 -10.22 1.88 -1.66
CA ILE A 142 -11.23 2.08 -0.62
C ILE A 142 -11.47 0.78 0.16
N LYS A 143 -11.35 -0.38 -0.48
CA LYS A 143 -11.60 -1.70 0.12
C LYS A 143 -10.49 -2.04 1.10
N GLU A 144 -9.23 -1.77 0.74
CA GLU A 144 -8.07 -1.93 1.62
C GLU A 144 -8.26 -1.13 2.90
N ARG A 145 -8.45 0.20 2.78
CA ARG A 145 -8.68 1.09 3.93
C ARG A 145 -9.85 0.66 4.80
N LYS A 146 -11.00 0.36 4.17
CA LYS A 146 -12.19 -0.07 4.90
C LYS A 146 -11.95 -1.36 5.68
N SER A 147 -11.20 -2.31 5.11
CA SER A 147 -10.85 -3.54 5.80
C SER A 147 -9.91 -3.30 6.99
N LEU A 148 -8.87 -2.47 6.82
CA LEU A 148 -7.93 -2.12 7.87
C LEU A 148 -8.62 -1.44 9.07
N SER A 149 -9.47 -0.45 8.83
CA SER A 149 -10.21 0.25 9.90
C SER A 149 -11.16 -0.65 10.68
N LYS A 150 -11.65 -1.73 10.07
CA LYS A 150 -12.53 -2.69 10.75
C LYS A 150 -11.75 -3.73 11.56
N VAL A 151 -10.61 -4.20 11.03
CA VAL A 151 -9.76 -5.19 11.70
C VAL A 151 -9.05 -4.55 12.90
N TRP A 152 -8.63 -3.29 12.75
CA TRP A 152 -7.98 -2.51 13.80
C TRP A 152 -8.72 -1.19 13.99
N PRO A 153 -9.78 -1.17 14.83
CA PRO A 153 -10.49 0.05 15.16
C PRO A 153 -9.55 1.12 15.75
N GLY A 154 -9.63 2.34 15.24
CA GLY A 154 -8.77 3.45 15.67
C GLY A 154 -7.38 3.49 15.02
N ILE A 155 -7.07 2.59 14.08
CA ILE A 155 -5.82 2.66 13.32
C ILE A 155 -5.73 3.95 12.52
N ILE A 156 -4.56 4.60 12.56
CA ILE A 156 -4.28 5.78 11.74
C ILE A 156 -3.98 5.31 10.31
N LEU A 157 -4.84 5.68 9.36
CA LEU A 157 -4.64 5.33 7.96
C LEU A 157 -3.90 6.43 7.20
N LEU A 158 -2.74 6.08 6.69
CA LEU A 158 -1.93 6.90 5.80
C LEU A 158 -2.07 6.39 4.36
N LEU A 159 -2.08 7.32 3.42
CA LEU A 159 -2.07 7.02 2.00
C LEU A 159 -0.66 7.18 1.43
N CYS A 160 -0.27 6.26 0.58
CA CYS A 160 0.93 6.44 -0.23
C CYS A 160 0.77 7.65 -1.16
N TYR A 161 1.63 8.66 -0.99
CA TYR A 161 1.54 9.86 -1.83
C TYR A 161 1.84 9.59 -3.30
N PHE A 162 2.68 8.60 -3.62
CA PHE A 162 2.95 8.24 -5.01
C PHE A 162 1.63 7.93 -5.75
N HIS A 163 0.77 7.11 -5.16
CA HIS A 163 -0.54 6.77 -5.73
C HIS A 163 -1.48 7.98 -5.82
N ILE A 164 -1.52 8.85 -4.81
CA ILE A 164 -2.30 10.10 -4.87
C ILE A 164 -1.81 10.99 -6.02
N SER A 165 -0.49 11.16 -6.12
CA SER A 165 0.13 11.98 -7.15
C SER A 165 -0.15 11.43 -8.55
N GLN A 166 -0.18 10.10 -8.69
CA GLN A 166 -0.52 9.42 -9.93
C GLN A 166 -2.00 9.56 -10.29
N CYS A 167 -2.92 9.41 -9.32
CA CYS A 167 -4.34 9.70 -9.49
C CYS A 167 -4.57 11.14 -9.95
N CYS A 168 -3.94 12.10 -9.27
CA CYS A 168 -4.05 13.52 -9.62
C CYS A 168 -3.46 13.81 -11.00
N LYS A 169 -2.29 13.25 -11.34
CA LYS A 169 -1.66 13.37 -12.66
C LYS A 169 -2.58 12.83 -13.77
N ASN A 170 -3.22 11.68 -13.53
CA ASN A 170 -4.15 11.09 -14.47
C ASN A 170 -5.40 11.96 -14.67
N GLU A 171 -5.97 12.48 -13.57
CA GLU A 171 -7.12 13.37 -13.65
C GLU A 171 -6.78 14.70 -14.34
N ILE A 172 -5.62 15.31 -14.04
CA ILE A 172 -5.12 16.49 -14.75
C ILE A 172 -5.03 16.22 -16.26
N ASN A 173 -4.44 15.08 -16.65
CA ASN A 173 -4.31 14.73 -18.07
C ASN A 173 -5.66 14.49 -18.75
N LYS A 174 -6.61 13.90 -18.04
CA LYS A 174 -7.98 13.67 -18.52
C LYS A 174 -8.72 14.99 -18.71
N GLN A 175 -8.66 15.89 -17.73
CA GLN A 175 -9.39 17.16 -17.76
C GLN A 175 -8.82 18.16 -18.77
N LEU A 176 -7.50 18.17 -18.97
CA LEU A 176 -6.83 19.14 -19.86
C LEU A 176 -6.61 18.62 -21.29
N GLY A 177 -6.70 17.30 -21.51
CA GLY A 177 -6.49 16.67 -22.82
C GLY A 177 -5.04 16.69 -23.32
N ARG A 178 -4.87 16.33 -24.60
CA ARG A 178 -3.59 16.29 -25.33
C ARG A 178 -3.72 17.04 -26.68
N GLY A 179 -2.63 17.61 -27.21
CA GLY A 179 -2.57 18.25 -28.54
C GLY A 179 -2.93 19.75 -28.59
N GLY A 180 -3.40 20.22 -29.75
CA GLY A 180 -3.73 21.63 -30.01
C GLY A 180 -2.58 22.42 -30.62
N GLU A 181 -2.84 23.67 -31.01
CA GLU A 181 -1.81 24.59 -31.51
C GLU A 181 -0.79 24.98 -30.42
N ASN A 182 0.36 25.53 -30.81
CA ASN A 182 1.46 25.86 -29.89
C ASN A 182 1.00 26.70 -28.68
N LYS A 183 0.14 27.70 -28.88
CA LYS A 183 -0.41 28.54 -27.80
C LYS A 183 -1.26 27.73 -26.81
N VAL A 184 -2.07 26.82 -27.33
CA VAL A 184 -2.92 25.90 -26.55
C VAL A 184 -2.09 24.91 -25.75
N ILE A 185 -1.02 24.37 -26.36
CA ILE A 185 -0.07 23.48 -25.70
C ILE A 185 0.62 24.20 -24.53
N LEU A 186 1.11 25.42 -24.75
CA LEU A 186 1.77 26.22 -23.72
C LEU A 186 0.84 26.55 -22.55
N LEU A 187 -0.42 26.91 -22.84
CA LEU A 187 -1.44 27.13 -21.80
C LEU A 187 -1.69 25.85 -20.99
N ARG A 188 -1.81 24.69 -21.65
CA ARG A 188 -1.96 23.39 -20.96
C ARG A 188 -0.77 23.08 -20.08
N GLN A 189 0.46 23.30 -20.54
CA GLN A 189 1.66 23.06 -19.74
C GLN A 189 1.71 23.97 -18.51
N THR A 190 1.40 25.25 -18.70
CA THR A 190 1.33 26.25 -17.62
C THR A 190 0.28 25.86 -16.59
N LEU A 191 -0.93 25.52 -17.04
CA LEU A 191 -2.00 25.10 -16.14
C LEU A 191 -1.67 23.77 -15.45
N LYS A 192 -1.05 22.81 -16.13
CA LYS A 192 -0.56 21.56 -15.51
C LYS A 192 0.45 21.85 -14.41
N ALA A 193 1.39 22.77 -14.63
CA ALA A 193 2.38 23.16 -13.63
C ALA A 193 1.71 23.80 -12.42
N PHE A 194 0.78 24.72 -12.63
CA PHE A 194 -0.03 25.34 -11.57
C PHE A 194 -0.80 24.29 -10.76
N LEU A 195 -1.55 23.39 -11.40
CA LEU A 195 -2.34 22.38 -10.68
C LEU A 195 -1.47 21.41 -9.88
N LYS A 196 -0.28 21.07 -10.39
CA LYS A 196 0.71 20.28 -9.64
C LYS A 196 1.28 21.05 -8.45
N SER A 197 1.52 22.36 -8.60
CA SER A 197 1.99 23.20 -7.50
C SER A 197 0.93 23.26 -6.40
N VAL A 198 -0.36 23.43 -6.75
CA VAL A 198 -1.48 23.42 -5.79
C VAL A 198 -1.52 22.11 -5.00
N LEU A 199 -1.37 20.95 -5.66
CA LEU A 199 -1.32 19.66 -4.96
C LEU A 199 -0.13 19.58 -3.98
N ASN A 200 1.06 20.00 -4.42
CA ASN A 200 2.27 19.93 -3.61
C ASN A 200 2.24 20.91 -2.43
N GLU A 201 1.79 22.14 -2.65
CA GLU A 201 1.58 23.17 -1.62
C GLU A 201 0.53 22.70 -0.61
N ALA A 202 -0.60 22.15 -1.06
CA ALA A 202 -1.62 21.60 -0.17
C ALA A 202 -1.09 20.44 0.70
N ARG A 203 -0.21 19.60 0.15
CA ARG A 203 0.44 18.52 0.90
C ARG A 203 1.37 19.07 1.99
N LEU A 204 2.17 20.07 1.66
CA LEU A 204 3.26 20.58 2.51
C LEU A 204 2.83 21.72 3.42
N MET A 205 1.57 22.16 3.32
CA MET A 205 1.03 23.24 4.14
C MET A 205 1.06 22.84 5.62
N ASP A 206 1.76 23.65 6.41
CA ASP A 206 1.72 23.61 7.86
C ASP A 206 0.50 24.41 8.34
N GLY A 207 -0.54 23.70 8.75
CA GLY A 207 -1.82 24.29 9.11
C GLY A 207 -2.90 23.24 9.34
N SER A 208 -4.07 23.69 9.79
CA SER A 208 -5.21 22.79 9.99
C SER A 208 -5.73 22.24 8.66
N GLU A 209 -6.48 21.14 8.72
CA GLU A 209 -7.17 20.58 7.55
C GLU A 209 -8.09 21.61 6.87
N GLU A 210 -8.74 22.45 7.69
CA GLU A 210 -9.56 23.56 7.21
C GLU A 210 -8.73 24.58 6.41
N MET A 211 -7.51 24.92 6.86
CA MET A 211 -6.63 25.82 6.13
C MET A 211 -6.25 25.26 4.76
N VAL A 212 -5.94 23.96 4.67
CA VAL A 212 -5.63 23.30 3.40
C VAL A 212 -6.84 23.31 2.46
N CYS A 213 -8.04 23.01 2.96
CA CYS A 213 -9.26 23.08 2.17
C CYS A 213 -9.60 24.49 1.70
N ASN A 214 -9.40 25.49 2.56
CA ASN A 214 -9.56 26.90 2.22
C ASN A 214 -8.54 27.34 1.18
N TYR A 215 -7.30 26.88 1.26
CA TYR A 215 -6.28 27.11 0.25
C TYR A 215 -6.70 26.55 -1.13
N ILE A 216 -7.15 25.30 -1.20
CA ILE A 216 -7.64 24.70 -2.47
C ILE A 216 -8.83 25.50 -3.01
N THR A 217 -9.73 25.94 -2.14
CA THR A 217 -10.91 26.75 -2.50
C THR A 217 -10.49 28.10 -3.08
N LYS A 218 -9.59 28.83 -2.43
CA LYS A 218 -9.05 30.11 -2.93
C LYS A 218 -8.35 29.98 -4.28
N LYS A 219 -7.60 28.89 -4.50
CA LYS A 219 -6.96 28.61 -5.80
C LYS A 219 -7.98 28.34 -6.89
N LYS A 220 -9.09 27.67 -6.56
CA LYS A 220 -10.21 27.47 -7.48
C LYS A 220 -10.88 28.80 -7.82
N GLU A 221 -11.22 29.62 -6.83
CA GLU A 221 -11.83 30.96 -7.04
C GLU A 221 -10.94 31.86 -7.90
N SER A 222 -9.64 31.86 -7.66
CA SER A 222 -8.67 32.60 -8.47
C SER A 222 -8.70 32.18 -9.94
N LEU A 223 -8.79 30.87 -10.21
CA LEU A 223 -8.91 30.35 -11.56
C LEU A 223 -10.29 30.66 -12.18
N GLU A 224 -11.36 30.69 -11.38
CA GLU A 224 -12.69 31.09 -11.83
C GLU A 224 -12.76 32.56 -12.25
N CYS A 225 -12.06 33.46 -11.54
CA CYS A 225 -11.95 34.86 -11.93
C CYS A 225 -11.30 35.00 -13.32
N ILE A 226 -10.23 34.25 -13.59
CA ILE A 226 -9.57 34.22 -14.90
C ILE A 226 -10.54 33.65 -15.96
N TYR A 227 -11.27 32.59 -15.63
CA TYR A 227 -12.26 31.98 -16.52
C TYR A 227 -13.41 32.92 -16.90
N LYS A 228 -13.87 33.75 -15.95
CA LYS A 228 -14.99 34.70 -16.14
C LYS A 228 -14.57 35.99 -16.88
N ALA A 229 -13.27 36.29 -16.96
CA ALA A 229 -12.78 37.46 -17.70
C ALA A 229 -13.08 37.33 -19.21
N LYS A 230 -13.71 38.37 -19.79
CA LYS A 230 -14.51 38.32 -21.02
C LYS A 230 -13.80 38.09 -22.38
N ASN A 231 -12.52 37.73 -22.44
CA ASN A 231 -11.75 37.64 -23.71
C ASN A 231 -11.08 36.28 -24.00
N LEU A 232 -11.57 35.16 -23.44
CA LEU A 232 -10.91 33.84 -23.56
C LEU A 232 -11.77 32.77 -24.25
N SER A 233 -12.52 33.12 -25.31
CA SER A 233 -13.39 32.17 -26.04
C SER A 233 -12.65 30.90 -26.50
N GLU A 234 -11.41 31.03 -26.98
CA GLU A 234 -10.59 29.91 -27.47
C GLU A 234 -10.03 29.01 -26.37
N ASN A 235 -9.92 29.50 -25.13
CA ASN A 235 -9.25 28.82 -24.02
C ASN A 235 -10.19 28.32 -22.91
N LYS A 236 -11.49 28.57 -23.06
CA LYS A 236 -12.52 28.30 -22.05
C LYS A 236 -12.54 26.83 -21.59
N LYS A 237 -12.45 25.87 -22.51
CA LYS A 237 -12.46 24.42 -22.19
C LYS A 237 -11.26 23.98 -21.33
N ILE A 238 -10.09 24.61 -21.50
CA ILE A 238 -8.87 24.23 -20.77
C ILE A 238 -8.94 24.76 -19.33
N LEU A 239 -9.38 26.00 -19.18
CA LEU A 239 -9.61 26.60 -17.86
C LEU A 239 -10.72 25.86 -17.11
N GLU A 240 -11.80 25.48 -17.79
CA GLU A 240 -12.86 24.61 -17.24
C GLU A 240 -12.29 23.26 -16.76
N GLY A 241 -11.41 22.63 -17.55
CA GLY A 241 -10.70 21.42 -17.11
C GLY A 241 -9.88 21.63 -15.83
N GLY A 242 -9.23 22.79 -15.67
CA GLY A 242 -8.53 23.14 -14.43
C GLY A 242 -9.47 23.28 -13.23
N LEU A 243 -10.63 23.93 -13.43
CA LEU A 243 -11.68 24.05 -12.40
C LEU A 243 -12.28 22.70 -12.00
N ASN A 244 -12.49 21.82 -12.98
CA ASN A 244 -12.95 20.45 -12.77
C ASN A 244 -11.94 19.66 -11.94
N PHE A 245 -10.65 19.80 -12.23
CA PHE A 245 -9.60 19.16 -11.42
C PHE A 245 -9.59 19.69 -9.99
N LEU A 246 -9.66 20.99 -9.75
CA LEU A 246 -9.66 21.54 -8.38
C LEU A 246 -10.91 21.10 -7.59
N SER A 247 -12.05 20.98 -8.28
CA SER A 247 -13.27 20.42 -7.70
C SER A 247 -13.10 18.94 -7.36
N TYR A 248 -12.46 18.17 -8.24
CA TYR A 248 -12.07 16.78 -7.97
C TYR A 248 -11.12 16.68 -6.76
N LEU A 249 -10.07 17.51 -6.71
CA LEU A 249 -9.08 17.50 -5.64
C LEU A 249 -9.75 17.73 -4.28
N LYS A 250 -10.59 18.76 -4.18
CA LYS A 250 -11.35 19.05 -2.96
C LYS A 250 -12.29 17.90 -2.58
N LYS A 251 -13.09 17.41 -3.53
CA LYS A 251 -14.09 16.36 -3.26
C LYS A 251 -13.46 15.02 -2.90
N GLN A 252 -12.42 14.61 -3.62
CA GLN A 252 -11.83 13.29 -3.48
C GLN A 252 -10.79 13.22 -2.37
N TRP A 253 -9.98 14.28 -2.21
CA TRP A 253 -8.79 14.26 -1.34
C TRP A 253 -8.82 15.29 -0.21
N GLY A 254 -9.69 16.30 -0.28
CA GLY A 254 -9.84 17.36 0.72
C GLY A 254 -10.99 17.13 1.73
N GLY A 255 -11.54 15.92 1.81
CA GLY A 255 -12.49 15.53 2.86
C GLY A 255 -11.82 14.65 3.91
N ASP A 256 -12.50 13.57 4.31
CA ASP A 256 -12.03 12.59 5.30
C ASP A 256 -10.64 11.99 5.02
N LEU A 257 -10.18 12.08 3.78
CA LEU A 257 -8.87 11.59 3.37
C LEU A 257 -7.74 12.60 3.57
N LEU A 258 -8.01 13.86 3.86
CA LEU A 258 -6.98 14.90 3.88
C LEU A 258 -5.86 14.58 4.89
N SER A 259 -6.24 14.17 6.09
CA SER A 259 -5.32 13.74 7.17
C SER A 259 -4.42 12.57 6.77
N SER A 260 -4.83 11.75 5.80
CA SER A 260 -4.05 10.58 5.40
C SER A 260 -2.83 10.91 4.52
N TRP A 261 -2.71 12.14 4.01
CA TRP A 261 -1.62 12.51 3.10
C TRP A 261 -1.05 13.92 3.26
N CYS A 262 -1.72 14.82 3.99
CA CYS A 262 -1.20 16.15 4.29
C CYS A 262 -0.13 16.12 5.40
N LEU A 263 0.63 17.22 5.51
CA LEU A 263 1.68 17.37 6.52
C LEU A 263 1.13 17.23 7.95
N ASN A 264 0.07 17.95 8.29
CA ASN A 264 -0.53 17.91 9.64
C ASN A 264 -0.96 16.49 10.05
N GLY A 265 -1.62 15.76 9.15
CA GLY A 265 -2.03 14.39 9.42
C GLY A 265 -0.85 13.43 9.58
N ARG A 266 0.22 13.61 8.80
CA ARG A 266 1.49 12.89 8.98
C ARG A 266 2.19 13.24 10.29
N MET A 267 2.17 14.51 10.72
CA MET A 267 2.70 14.93 12.02
C MET A 267 1.92 14.27 13.17
N ASN A 268 0.60 14.20 13.07
CA ASN A 268 -0.24 13.52 14.05
C ASN A 268 0.07 12.01 14.10
N ALA A 269 0.27 11.37 12.95
CA ALA A 269 0.68 9.97 12.89
C ALA A 269 2.06 9.74 13.50
N ALA A 270 3.05 10.57 13.17
CA ALA A 270 4.40 10.50 13.73
C ALA A 270 4.38 10.68 15.26
N LYS A 271 3.60 11.64 15.76
CA LYS A 271 3.37 11.85 17.20
C LYS A 271 2.73 10.63 17.87
N ALA A 272 1.71 10.03 17.25
CA ALA A 272 1.04 8.85 17.77
C ALA A 272 1.93 7.60 17.80
N LEU A 273 2.89 7.51 16.88
CA LEU A 273 3.90 6.45 16.79
C LEU A 273 5.13 6.71 17.67
N GLY A 274 5.30 7.92 18.20
CA GLY A 274 6.47 8.31 18.98
C GLY A 274 7.77 8.38 18.16
N ILE A 275 7.68 8.68 16.86
CA ILE A 275 8.85 8.76 15.96
C ILE A 275 8.99 10.17 15.35
N PRO A 276 10.21 10.57 14.94
CA PRO A 276 10.41 11.77 14.12
C PRO A 276 9.67 11.66 12.79
N LEU A 277 9.18 12.79 12.26
CA LEU A 277 8.42 12.84 11.00
C LEU A 277 9.22 12.31 9.81
N GLU A 278 10.54 12.49 9.84
CA GLU A 278 11.49 12.07 8.81
C GLU A 278 11.57 10.53 8.71
N LYS A 279 11.32 9.84 9.83
CA LYS A 279 11.25 8.36 9.87
C LYS A 279 9.89 7.83 9.41
N LEU A 280 8.86 8.67 9.34
CA LEU A 280 7.57 8.26 8.81
C LEU A 280 7.64 8.27 7.27
N PRO A 281 7.51 7.12 6.59
CA PRO A 281 7.55 7.08 5.13
C PRO A 281 6.44 7.97 4.54
N THR A 282 6.71 8.55 3.38
CA THR A 282 5.69 9.28 2.61
C THR A 282 5.16 8.50 1.41
N MET A 283 5.94 7.51 0.98
CA MET A 283 5.67 6.67 -0.17
C MET A 283 5.85 5.22 0.28
N ASN A 284 5.19 4.30 -0.39
CA ASN A 284 5.33 2.86 -0.17
C ASN A 284 6.56 2.29 -0.89
N ASN A 285 7.65 3.06 -1.02
CA ASN A 285 8.86 2.66 -1.75
C ASN A 285 9.40 1.28 -1.31
N HIS A 286 9.27 0.95 -0.02
CA HIS A 286 9.62 -0.36 0.51
C HIS A 286 8.79 -1.49 -0.14
N LEU A 287 7.48 -1.31 -0.28
CA LEU A 287 6.59 -2.28 -0.91
C LEU A 287 6.74 -2.28 -2.43
N GLU A 288 6.94 -1.12 -3.07
CA GLU A 288 7.18 -1.05 -4.51
C GLU A 288 8.48 -1.78 -4.87
N GLY A 289 9.58 -1.48 -4.17
CA GLY A 289 10.85 -2.18 -4.33
C GLY A 289 10.75 -3.67 -4.02
N MET A 290 9.98 -4.06 -2.98
CA MET A 290 9.74 -5.46 -2.66
C MET A 290 8.91 -6.17 -3.73
N ASN A 291 7.89 -5.53 -4.27
CA ASN A 291 7.06 -6.05 -5.37
C ASN A 291 7.89 -6.24 -6.64
N GLU A 292 8.73 -5.25 -6.97
CA GLU A 292 9.64 -5.31 -8.10
C GLU A 292 10.65 -6.44 -7.94
N TYR A 293 11.34 -6.49 -6.79
CA TYR A 293 12.30 -7.54 -6.47
C TYR A 293 11.66 -8.94 -6.48
N LEU A 294 10.46 -9.06 -5.91
CA LEU A 294 9.69 -10.30 -5.91
C LEU A 294 9.41 -10.76 -7.34
N LYS A 295 8.84 -9.89 -8.19
CA LYS A 295 8.48 -10.25 -9.56
C LYS A 295 9.72 -10.51 -10.42
N ASN A 296 10.65 -9.56 -10.43
CA ASN A 296 11.71 -9.51 -11.42
C ASN A 296 12.92 -10.39 -11.06
N ASN A 297 13.23 -10.54 -9.78
CA ASN A 297 14.47 -11.20 -9.33
C ASN A 297 14.18 -12.55 -8.69
N GLN A 298 13.12 -12.64 -7.89
CA GLN A 298 12.82 -13.84 -7.10
C GLN A 298 11.94 -14.83 -7.86
N LEU A 299 10.81 -14.41 -8.41
CA LEU A 299 9.87 -15.32 -9.06
C LEU A 299 10.26 -15.66 -10.50
N ASN A 300 10.83 -14.72 -11.26
CA ASN A 300 11.20 -14.94 -12.67
C ASN A 300 12.10 -16.14 -12.90
N ARG A 301 13.05 -16.43 -12.00
CA ARG A 301 13.95 -17.59 -12.13
C ARG A 301 13.23 -18.95 -12.08
N PHE A 302 12.02 -18.99 -11.52
CA PHE A 302 11.20 -20.18 -11.43
C PHE A 302 10.15 -20.26 -12.55
N GLN A 303 9.99 -19.18 -13.34
CA GLN A 303 9.09 -19.16 -14.49
C GLN A 303 9.74 -19.84 -15.69
N ARG A 304 8.93 -20.58 -16.45
CA ARG A 304 9.36 -21.17 -17.73
C ARG A 304 8.69 -20.42 -18.87
N ASN A 305 9.47 -19.82 -19.77
CA ASN A 305 8.99 -19.00 -20.89
C ASN A 305 8.08 -17.83 -20.44
N ASN A 306 8.48 -17.12 -19.37
CA ASN A 306 7.70 -16.02 -18.76
C ASN A 306 6.28 -16.42 -18.35
N ARG A 307 6.02 -17.73 -18.20
CA ARG A 307 4.72 -18.21 -17.73
C ARG A 307 4.72 -18.16 -16.20
N PRO A 308 3.73 -17.48 -15.59
CA PRO A 308 3.66 -17.36 -14.13
C PRO A 308 3.57 -18.71 -13.38
N LEU A 309 3.76 -18.70 -12.06
CA LEU A 309 3.77 -19.93 -11.27
C LEU A 309 2.36 -20.45 -10.96
N ARG A 310 2.21 -21.77 -10.79
CA ARG A 310 1.01 -22.38 -10.19
C ARG A 310 1.00 -22.05 -8.68
N ALA A 311 -0.17 -21.94 -8.06
CA ALA A 311 -0.29 -21.42 -6.69
C ALA A 311 0.47 -22.25 -5.63
N ASP A 312 0.47 -23.58 -5.77
CA ASP A 312 1.25 -24.49 -4.93
C ASP A 312 2.77 -24.34 -5.11
N ILE A 313 3.24 -24.16 -6.35
CA ILE A 313 4.66 -23.90 -6.62
C ILE A 313 5.07 -22.53 -6.10
N LEU A 314 4.22 -21.51 -6.29
CA LEU A 314 4.43 -20.18 -5.73
C LEU A 314 4.53 -20.24 -4.21
N TYR A 315 3.64 -21.00 -3.55
CA TYR A 315 3.67 -21.21 -2.11
C TYR A 315 5.00 -21.82 -1.64
N ILE A 316 5.43 -22.91 -2.27
CA ILE A 316 6.70 -23.59 -1.94
C ILE A 316 7.90 -22.65 -2.17
N VAL A 317 7.92 -21.93 -3.29
CA VAL A 317 8.97 -20.96 -3.62
C VAL A 317 8.99 -19.81 -2.62
N LEU A 318 7.83 -19.29 -2.20
CA LEU A 318 7.78 -18.23 -1.20
C LEU A 318 8.40 -18.67 0.13
N VAL A 319 8.04 -19.87 0.61
CA VAL A 319 8.47 -20.37 1.92
C VAL A 319 9.94 -20.78 1.94
N HIS A 320 10.43 -21.54 0.95
CA HIS A 320 11.80 -22.08 1.01
C HIS A 320 12.86 -21.22 0.34
N GLU A 321 12.48 -20.34 -0.59
CA GLU A 321 13.45 -19.58 -1.37
C GLU A 321 13.33 -18.09 -1.07
N VAL A 322 12.15 -17.52 -1.29
CA VAL A 322 12.00 -16.05 -1.27
C VAL A 322 12.10 -15.48 0.14
N ILE A 323 11.33 -16.00 1.09
CA ILE A 323 11.33 -15.50 2.47
C ILE A 323 12.72 -15.69 3.10
N PRO A 324 13.34 -16.88 3.07
CA PRO A 324 14.67 -17.07 3.65
C PRO A 324 15.74 -16.19 3.01
N ASN A 325 15.71 -16.02 1.68
CA ASN A 325 16.67 -15.14 1.00
C ASN A 325 16.51 -13.67 1.43
N ILE A 326 15.28 -13.18 1.56
CA ILE A 326 15.02 -11.80 2.01
C ILE A 326 15.52 -11.60 3.44
N LEU A 327 15.20 -12.53 4.35
CA LEU A 327 15.60 -12.43 5.75
C LEU A 327 17.11 -12.61 5.92
N THR A 328 17.74 -13.51 5.17
CA THR A 328 19.19 -13.72 5.19
C THR A 328 19.95 -12.48 4.70
N LEU A 329 19.59 -11.93 3.54
CA LEU A 329 20.23 -10.71 3.01
C LEU A 329 20.12 -9.54 3.99
N ARG A 330 19.00 -9.47 4.71
CA ARG A 330 18.76 -8.48 5.74
C ARG A 330 19.64 -8.71 6.98
N ASN A 331 19.67 -9.92 7.50
CA ASN A 331 20.48 -10.26 8.68
C ASN A 331 21.98 -10.04 8.40
N LEU A 332 22.44 -10.35 7.18
CA LEU A 332 23.79 -10.00 6.72
C LEU A 332 24.02 -8.49 6.71
N ALA A 333 23.09 -7.71 6.17
CA ALA A 333 23.22 -6.24 6.14
C ALA A 333 23.30 -5.64 7.55
N ILE A 334 22.54 -6.16 8.52
CA ILE A 334 22.60 -5.74 9.93
C ILE A 334 23.98 -6.06 10.52
N ASN A 335 24.49 -7.27 10.33
CA ASN A 335 25.80 -7.66 10.86
C ASN A 335 26.94 -6.79 10.31
N PHE A 336 26.92 -6.48 9.01
CA PHE A 336 27.90 -5.58 8.40
C PHE A 336 27.80 -4.13 8.89
N GLU A 337 26.62 -3.66 9.29
CA GLU A 337 26.45 -2.32 9.88
C GLU A 337 27.02 -2.31 11.31
N CYS A 338 26.75 -3.34 12.12
CA CYS A 338 27.33 -3.48 13.46
C CYS A 338 28.87 -3.56 13.44
N GLU A 339 29.45 -4.33 12.50
CA GLU A 339 30.91 -4.46 12.35
C GLU A 339 31.62 -3.16 11.92
N LYS A 340 30.88 -2.15 11.42
CA LYS A 340 31.44 -0.83 11.06
C LYS A 340 31.35 0.19 12.18
N GLU A 341 30.54 -0.09 13.21
CA GLU A 341 30.37 0.77 14.37
C GLU A 341 31.30 0.37 15.54
N GLU A 342 31.92 -0.82 15.45
CA GLU A 342 33.07 -1.25 16.26
C GLU A 342 34.40 -0.83 15.62
#